data_AF-A0A533S228-F1
#
_entry.id   AF-A0A533S228-F1
#
_cell.length_a   1.000
_cell.length_b   1.000
_cell.length_c   1.000
_cell.angle_alpha   90.00
_cell.angle_beta   90.00
_cell.angle_gamma   90.00
#
_symmetry.space_group_name_H-M   'P 1'
#
loop_
_entity.id
_entity.type
_entity.pdbx_description
1 polymer ?
#
loop_
_entity_poly.entity_id
_entity_poly.type
_entity_poly.pdbx_seq_one_letter_code
_entity_poly.pdbx_strand_id
1 'polypeptide(L)'
;MFCHQCEQAAKGIGCDVLGVCGKQPDVAALQDNLLYGLKGLAIYADEARKFGAKDREIDVFLIEGLFATVTNVDFDPARLETTIKKCHEMKEKAKTLYENAAGCKAEAGILQKLKALFTGDEAKTCQEVAAPAAWVPAADLVKQGEQYGVMAFHSDPDVRSGIEILTYGLKGMAAYADHCQILGKHNDEI
;
A
#
# COMPACT_ATOMS: atom_id res chain seq x y z
N MET A 1 -15.50 8.17 0.29
CA MET A 1 -14.07 8.34 -0.06
C MET A 1 -13.46 9.41 0.84
N PHE A 2 -12.13 9.45 0.97
CA PHE A 2 -11.42 10.65 1.44
C PHE A 2 -10.06 10.71 0.73
N CYS A 3 -9.80 11.75 -0.07
CA CYS A 3 -8.54 11.88 -0.80
C CYS A 3 -8.06 13.33 -0.81
N HIS A 4 -6.80 13.54 -0.41
CA HIS A 4 -6.18 14.86 -0.31
C HIS A 4 -4.71 14.89 -0.77
N GLN A 5 -4.34 13.98 -1.68
CA GLN A 5 -2.96 13.85 -2.16
C GLN A 5 -2.54 14.93 -3.18
N CYS A 6 -3.48 15.71 -3.72
CA CYS A 6 -3.21 16.73 -4.73
C CYS A 6 -3.53 18.13 -4.23
N GLU A 7 -2.83 19.13 -4.77
CA GLU A 7 -3.02 20.54 -4.43
C GLU A 7 -4.47 21.02 -4.62
N GLN A 8 -5.16 20.51 -5.66
CA GLN A 8 -6.54 20.87 -5.99
C GLN A 8 -7.62 20.19 -5.11
N ALA A 9 -7.24 19.56 -3.99
CA ALA A 9 -8.20 18.90 -3.10
C ALA A 9 -9.29 19.89 -2.64
N ALA A 10 -10.54 19.40 -2.54
CA ALA A 10 -11.67 20.26 -2.25
C ALA A 10 -11.45 21.09 -0.97
N LYS A 11 -11.67 22.40 -1.08
CA LYS A 11 -11.49 23.40 0.00
C LYS A 11 -10.07 23.47 0.58
N GLY A 12 -9.06 22.91 -0.09
CA GLY A 12 -7.71 22.76 0.46
C GLY A 12 -7.64 21.79 1.64
N ILE A 13 -8.63 20.90 1.80
CA ILE A 13 -8.74 19.96 2.93
C ILE A 13 -8.73 18.51 2.42
N GLY A 14 -9.65 18.17 1.51
CA GLY A 14 -9.84 16.81 1.04
C GLY A 14 -11.14 16.61 0.28
N CYS A 15 -11.12 15.71 -0.70
CA CYS A 15 -12.30 15.29 -1.46
C CYS A 15 -13.00 14.14 -0.72
N ASP A 16 -14.23 14.36 -0.26
CA ASP A 16 -15.03 13.42 0.53
C ASP A 16 -16.25 12.85 -0.22
N VAL A 17 -16.77 13.57 -1.22
CA VAL A 17 -17.89 13.14 -2.07
C VAL A 17 -17.43 12.69 -3.46
N LEU A 18 -16.59 13.49 -4.13
CA LEU A 18 -16.06 13.23 -5.47
C LEU A 18 -14.70 13.93 -5.59
N GLY A 19 -13.74 13.32 -6.29
CA GLY A 19 -12.47 13.98 -6.59
C GLY A 19 -12.66 15.19 -7.50
N VAL A 20 -12.01 16.32 -7.19
CA VAL A 20 -11.95 17.49 -8.09
C VAL A 20 -11.34 17.11 -9.45
N CYS A 21 -10.43 16.14 -9.46
CA CYS A 21 -9.85 15.54 -10.66
C CYS A 21 -10.79 14.59 -11.45
N GLY A 22 -12.04 14.41 -10.99
CA GLY A 22 -13.00 13.49 -11.60
C GLY A 22 -12.98 12.06 -11.05
N LYS A 23 -12.07 11.75 -10.10
CA LYS A 23 -11.99 10.43 -9.46
C LYS A 23 -13.29 10.10 -8.72
N GLN A 24 -13.92 9.01 -9.13
CA GLN A 24 -15.15 8.50 -8.53
C GLN A 24 -14.86 7.83 -7.16
N PRO A 25 -15.84 7.77 -6.24
CA PRO A 25 -15.65 7.19 -4.91
C PRO A 25 -15.24 5.72 -4.90
N ASP A 26 -15.75 4.94 -5.85
CA ASP A 26 -15.40 3.52 -6.06
C ASP A 26 -13.94 3.36 -6.50
N VAL A 27 -13.49 4.16 -7.47
CA VAL A 27 -12.07 4.24 -7.89
C VAL A 27 -11.18 4.65 -6.72
N ALA A 28 -11.62 5.62 -5.91
CA ALA A 28 -10.88 6.03 -4.71
C ALA A 28 -10.75 4.87 -3.71
N ALA A 29 -11.83 4.14 -3.44
CA ALA A 29 -11.81 2.98 -2.57
C ALA A 29 -10.94 1.84 -3.12
N LEU A 30 -10.96 1.59 -4.43
CA LEU A 30 -10.07 0.60 -5.07
C LEU A 30 -8.60 1.00 -4.94
N GLN A 31 -8.25 2.28 -5.11
CA GLN A 31 -6.90 2.76 -4.88
C GLN A 31 -6.47 2.62 -3.41
N ASP A 32 -7.37 2.88 -2.45
CA ASP A 32 -7.12 2.66 -1.02
C ASP A 32 -6.90 1.16 -0.73
N ASN A 33 -7.69 0.27 -1.35
CA ASN A 33 -7.54 -1.18 -1.24
C ASN A 33 -6.18 -1.66 -1.78
N LEU A 34 -5.80 -1.19 -2.97
CA LEU A 34 -4.52 -1.50 -3.57
C LEU A 34 -3.37 -1.06 -2.66
N LEU A 35 -3.40 0.17 -2.14
CA LEU A 35 -2.35 0.67 -1.21
C LEU A 35 -2.27 -0.17 0.06
N TYR A 36 -3.39 -0.63 0.58
CA TYR A 36 -3.41 -1.51 1.74
C TYR A 36 -2.76 -2.87 1.44
N GLY A 37 -3.06 -3.46 0.28
CA GLY A 37 -2.41 -4.69 -0.19
C GLY A 37 -0.90 -4.51 -0.41
N LEU A 38 -0.47 -3.37 -0.97
CA LEU A 38 0.94 -3.04 -1.18
C LEU A 38 1.71 -2.89 0.14
N LYS A 39 1.08 -2.37 1.20
CA LYS A 39 1.66 -2.39 2.55
C LYS A 39 1.89 -3.82 3.04
N GLY A 40 0.94 -4.72 2.80
CA GLY A 40 1.10 -6.15 3.09
C GLY A 40 2.24 -6.81 2.31
N LEU A 41 2.36 -6.50 1.02
CA LEU A 41 3.47 -6.92 0.16
C LEU A 41 4.82 -6.43 0.72
N ALA A 42 4.92 -5.14 1.03
CA ALA A 42 6.14 -4.50 1.52
C ALA A 42 6.61 -5.10 2.85
N ILE A 43 5.70 -5.47 3.76
CA ILE A 43 6.05 -6.15 5.02
C ILE A 43 6.83 -7.44 4.75
N TYR A 44 6.31 -8.32 3.90
CA TYR A 44 6.98 -9.59 3.61
C TYR A 44 8.27 -9.40 2.81
N ALA A 45 8.28 -8.47 1.86
CA ALA A 45 9.46 -8.17 1.06
C ALA A 45 10.61 -7.59 1.91
N ASP A 46 10.30 -6.66 2.83
CA ASP A 46 11.27 -6.09 3.78
C ASP A 46 11.83 -7.17 4.72
N GLU A 47 10.96 -8.02 5.27
CA GLU A 47 11.41 -9.14 6.12
C GLU A 47 12.28 -10.14 5.35
N ALA A 48 11.93 -10.49 4.11
CA ALA A 48 12.76 -11.36 3.28
C ALA A 48 14.17 -10.77 3.04
N ARG A 49 14.24 -9.46 2.80
CA ARG A 49 15.52 -8.74 2.58
C ARG A 49 16.44 -8.81 3.79
N LYS A 50 15.92 -8.86 5.02
CA LYS A 50 16.72 -9.05 6.25
C LYS A 50 17.46 -10.40 6.27
N PHE A 51 16.98 -11.38 5.52
CA PHE A 51 17.62 -12.68 5.31
C PHE A 51 18.38 -12.78 3.97
N GLY A 52 18.58 -11.64 3.28
CA GLY A 52 19.28 -11.58 2.00
C GLY A 52 18.47 -12.10 0.80
N ALA A 53 17.17 -12.36 0.97
CA ALA A 53 16.29 -12.81 -0.10
C ALA A 53 15.55 -11.62 -0.73
N LYS A 54 15.55 -11.57 -2.07
CA LYS A 54 14.86 -10.54 -2.86
C LYS A 54 14.36 -11.12 -4.17
N ASP A 55 13.32 -10.49 -4.72
CA ASP A 55 12.72 -10.89 -5.99
C ASP A 55 12.33 -9.65 -6.78
N ARG A 56 12.87 -9.54 -8.00
CA ARG A 56 12.71 -8.35 -8.84
C ARG A 56 11.27 -8.11 -9.27
N GLU A 57 10.47 -9.17 -9.50
CA GLU A 57 9.08 -9.01 -9.93
C GLU A 57 8.25 -8.34 -8.83
N ILE A 58 8.52 -8.68 -7.57
CA ILE A 58 7.91 -8.03 -6.40
C ILE A 58 8.27 -6.55 -6.35
N ASP A 59 9.53 -6.21 -6.56
CA ASP A 59 10.01 -4.83 -6.52
C ASP A 59 9.39 -3.97 -7.64
N VAL A 60 9.37 -4.51 -8.87
CA VAL A 60 8.75 -3.85 -10.03
C VAL A 60 7.26 -3.61 -9.76
N PHE A 61 6.54 -4.64 -9.30
CA PHE A 61 5.11 -4.53 -9.04
C PHE A 61 4.79 -3.52 -7.93
N LEU A 62 5.62 -3.43 -6.88
CA LEU A 62 5.44 -2.45 -5.81
C LEU A 62 5.49 -1.02 -6.38
N ILE A 63 6.42 -0.77 -7.31
CA ILE A 63 6.59 0.51 -8.00
C ILE A 63 5.39 0.82 -8.91
N GLU A 64 4.99 -0.13 -9.77
CA GLU A 64 3.83 0.02 -10.66
C GLU A 64 2.53 0.25 -9.87
N GLY A 65 2.33 -0.51 -8.78
CA GLY A 65 1.15 -0.39 -7.91
C GLY A 65 1.07 0.97 -7.21
N LEU A 66 2.19 1.50 -6.73
CA LEU A 66 2.23 2.85 -6.16
C LEU A 66 1.89 3.90 -7.23
N PHE A 67 2.51 3.80 -8.41
CA PHE A 67 2.31 4.75 -9.50
C PHE A 67 0.86 4.77 -10.00
N ALA A 68 0.20 3.60 -10.11
CA ALA A 68 -1.22 3.51 -10.49
C ALA A 68 -2.17 4.33 -9.59
N THR A 69 -1.75 4.67 -8.37
CA THR A 69 -2.55 5.47 -7.43
C THR A 69 -2.21 6.97 -7.41
N VAL A 70 -1.32 7.43 -8.30
CA VAL A 70 -1.02 8.85 -8.50
C VAL A 70 -2.20 9.56 -9.18
N THR A 71 -2.38 10.84 -8.87
CA THR A 71 -3.44 11.67 -9.43
C THR A 71 -3.39 11.67 -10.97
N ASN A 72 -4.54 11.41 -11.60
CA ASN A 72 -4.72 11.36 -13.06
C ASN A 72 -3.96 10.23 -13.78
N VAL A 73 -3.53 9.18 -13.07
CA VAL A 73 -2.89 8.02 -13.71
C VAL A 73 -3.89 6.94 -14.10
N ASP A 74 -4.66 6.42 -13.12
CA ASP A 74 -5.58 5.32 -13.36
C ASP A 74 -6.96 5.54 -12.73
N PHE A 75 -7.98 5.69 -13.58
CA PHE A 75 -9.40 5.79 -13.20
C PHE A 75 -10.26 4.64 -13.74
N ASP A 76 -9.66 3.55 -14.22
CA ASP A 76 -10.38 2.39 -14.76
C ASP A 76 -10.61 1.34 -13.64
N PRO A 77 -11.87 1.15 -13.17
CA PRO A 77 -12.15 0.21 -12.09
C PRO A 77 -11.74 -1.22 -12.43
N ALA A 78 -11.97 -1.68 -13.67
CA ALA A 78 -11.67 -3.06 -14.06
C ALA A 78 -10.15 -3.33 -14.07
N ARG A 79 -9.36 -2.34 -14.47
CA ARG A 79 -7.90 -2.42 -14.38
C ARG A 79 -7.45 -2.44 -12.92
N LEU A 80 -7.98 -1.55 -12.08
CA LEU A 80 -7.65 -1.53 -10.65
C LEU A 80 -8.02 -2.83 -9.94
N GLU A 81 -9.17 -3.42 -10.22
CA GLU A 81 -9.55 -4.75 -9.68
C GLU A 81 -8.58 -5.85 -10.10
N THR A 82 -8.12 -5.81 -11.36
CA THR A 82 -7.11 -6.76 -11.86
C THR A 82 -5.76 -6.55 -11.14
N THR A 83 -5.34 -5.30 -10.97
CA THR A 83 -4.12 -4.94 -10.24
C THR A 83 -4.20 -5.35 -8.77
N ILE A 84 -5.36 -5.23 -8.12
CA ILE A 84 -5.56 -5.67 -6.73
C ILE A 84 -5.41 -7.20 -6.61
N LYS A 85 -5.97 -7.97 -7.56
CA LYS A 85 -5.78 -9.42 -7.58
C LYS A 85 -4.30 -9.78 -7.80
N LYS A 86 -3.62 -9.09 -8.70
CA LYS A 86 -2.17 -9.25 -8.91
C LYS A 86 -1.36 -8.89 -7.66
N CYS A 87 -1.77 -7.86 -6.93
CA CYS A 87 -1.16 -7.48 -5.65
C CYS A 87 -1.21 -8.61 -4.63
N HIS A 88 -2.32 -9.36 -4.59
CA HIS A 88 -2.42 -10.52 -3.73
C HIS A 88 -1.45 -11.63 -4.13
N GLU A 89 -1.34 -11.93 -5.43
CA GLU A 89 -0.36 -12.91 -5.93
C GLU A 89 1.07 -12.52 -5.55
N MET A 90 1.43 -11.25 -5.72
CA MET A 90 2.76 -10.74 -5.36
C MET A 90 2.99 -10.78 -3.85
N LYS A 91 1.96 -10.48 -3.03
CA LYS A 91 2.06 -10.57 -1.57
C LYS A 91 2.30 -12.00 -1.13
N GLU A 92 1.58 -12.98 -1.68
CA GLU A 92 1.81 -14.39 -1.36
C GLU A 92 3.18 -14.86 -1.86
N LYS A 93 3.63 -14.39 -3.02
CA LYS A 93 5.01 -14.63 -3.50
C LYS A 93 6.04 -14.09 -2.51
N ALA A 94 5.87 -12.88 -2.00
CA ALA A 94 6.77 -12.26 -1.02
C ALA A 94 6.74 -13.00 0.32
N LYS A 95 5.56 -13.44 0.76
CA LYS A 95 5.41 -14.28 1.95
C LYS A 95 6.19 -15.59 1.81
N THR A 96 6.02 -16.32 0.70
CA THR A 96 6.77 -17.55 0.45
C THR A 96 8.28 -17.29 0.36
N LEU A 97 8.70 -16.19 -0.27
CA LEU A 97 10.11 -15.78 -0.30
C LEU A 97 10.68 -15.60 1.11
N TYR A 98 9.96 -14.88 1.97
CA TYR A 98 10.32 -14.72 3.38
C TYR A 98 10.39 -16.06 4.12
N GLU A 99 9.36 -16.90 3.99
CA GLU A 99 9.27 -18.19 4.71
C GLU A 99 10.43 -19.12 4.36
N ASN A 100 10.79 -19.16 3.08
CA ASN A 100 11.93 -19.94 2.60
C ASN A 100 13.26 -19.39 3.13
N ALA A 101 13.42 -18.07 3.18
CA ALA A 101 14.65 -17.43 3.62
C ALA A 101 14.85 -17.51 5.15
N ALA A 102 13.76 -17.37 5.92
CA ALA A 102 13.78 -17.42 7.38
C ALA A 102 13.80 -18.87 7.91
N GLY A 103 13.46 -19.86 7.09
CA GLY A 103 13.37 -21.26 7.51
C GLY A 103 12.22 -21.52 8.48
N CYS A 104 11.25 -20.61 8.56
CA CYS A 104 10.05 -20.73 9.40
C CYS A 104 8.83 -20.26 8.61
N LYS A 105 7.65 -20.76 8.99
CA LYS A 105 6.40 -20.22 8.44
C LYS A 105 6.18 -18.80 8.93
N ALA A 106 5.51 -17.99 8.12
CA ALA A 106 5.09 -16.65 8.47
C ALA A 106 3.93 -16.75 9.48
N GLU A 107 4.24 -17.15 10.70
CA GLU A 107 3.37 -17.19 11.85
C GLU A 107 3.79 -16.11 12.86
N ALA A 108 2.95 -15.88 13.89
CA ALA A 108 2.88 -14.77 14.85
C ALA A 108 4.15 -13.98 15.24
N GLY A 109 5.37 -14.49 15.09
CA GLY A 109 6.62 -13.83 15.45
C GLY A 109 6.91 -12.51 14.71
N ILE A 110 6.69 -12.42 13.38
CA ILE A 110 6.77 -11.13 12.66
C ILE A 110 5.69 -10.18 13.16
N LEU A 111 4.46 -10.69 13.26
CA LEU A 111 3.28 -9.92 13.65
C LEU A 111 3.45 -9.33 15.06
N GLN A 112 4.13 -10.05 15.95
CA GLN A 112 4.41 -9.63 17.33
C GLN A 112 5.55 -8.61 17.41
N LYS A 113 6.61 -8.75 16.60
CA LYS A 113 7.68 -7.72 16.48
C LYS A 113 7.15 -6.44 15.85
N LEU A 114 6.34 -6.57 14.81
CA LEU A 114 5.67 -5.47 14.14
C LEU A 114 4.66 -4.80 15.09
N LYS A 115 3.85 -5.55 15.85
CA LYS A 115 3.03 -4.99 16.93
C LYS A 115 3.86 -4.11 17.86
N ALA A 116 4.98 -4.59 18.38
CA ALA A 116 5.85 -3.82 19.28
C ALA A 116 6.42 -2.52 18.66
N LEU A 117 6.58 -2.43 17.34
CA LEU A 117 7.06 -1.24 16.64
C LEU A 117 5.99 -0.13 16.52
N PHE A 118 4.70 -0.47 16.47
CA PHE A 118 3.61 0.50 16.34
C PHE A 118 2.73 0.61 17.61
N THR A 119 2.90 -0.24 18.61
CA THR A 119 2.24 -0.14 19.93
C THR A 119 3.18 0.48 20.95
N GLY A 120 3.48 1.78 20.80
CA GLY A 120 3.70 2.59 21.99
C GLY A 120 2.42 2.63 22.83
N ASP A 121 2.52 2.86 24.14
CA ASP A 121 1.46 2.68 25.17
C ASP A 121 0.11 3.43 24.91
N GLU A 122 -0.01 4.23 23.86
CA GLU A 122 -1.20 5.05 23.58
C GLU A 122 -1.99 4.61 22.32
N ALA A 123 -1.73 3.44 21.75
CA ALA A 123 -2.43 2.94 20.56
C ALA A 123 -3.83 2.38 20.87
N LYS A 124 -4.78 3.20 21.34
CA LYS A 124 -6.21 2.88 21.17
C LYS A 124 -6.64 3.29 19.75
N THR A 125 -6.84 2.24 18.95
CA THR A 125 -7.26 2.21 17.53
C THR A 125 -6.19 2.54 16.48
N CYS A 126 -5.18 1.67 16.40
CA CYS A 126 -4.61 1.30 15.12
C CYS A 126 -5.03 -0.14 14.85
N GLN A 127 -5.60 -0.42 13.68
CA GLN A 127 -5.73 -1.81 13.22
C GLN A 127 -4.37 -2.46 13.38
N GLU A 128 -4.33 -3.49 14.22
CA GLU A 128 -3.12 -4.16 14.66
C GLU A 128 -2.18 -4.44 13.49
N VAL A 129 -0.87 -4.39 13.72
CA VAL A 129 0.22 -4.56 12.73
C VAL A 129 0.28 -5.97 12.07
N ALA A 130 -0.83 -6.69 12.18
CA ALA A 130 -1.20 -7.90 11.47
C ALA A 130 -2.14 -7.67 10.27
N ALA A 131 -2.76 -6.50 10.13
CA ALA A 131 -3.90 -6.35 9.26
C ALA A 131 -3.54 -6.25 7.75
N PRO A 132 -2.51 -5.47 7.32
CA PRO A 132 -2.08 -5.49 5.91
C PRO A 132 -1.43 -6.81 5.49
N ALA A 133 -0.64 -7.45 6.37
CA ALA A 133 0.00 -8.73 6.07
C ALA A 133 -1.03 -9.86 5.86
N ALA A 134 -2.11 -9.86 6.66
CA ALA A 134 -3.23 -10.79 6.56
C ALA A 134 -4.26 -10.42 5.47
N TRP A 135 -4.08 -9.29 4.78
CA TRP A 135 -5.02 -8.84 3.75
C TRP A 135 -5.14 -9.88 2.62
N VAL A 136 -6.40 -10.11 2.22
CA VAL A 136 -6.77 -10.92 1.05
C VAL A 136 -7.90 -10.19 0.32
N PRO A 137 -7.92 -10.17 -1.03
CA PRO A 137 -9.01 -9.54 -1.78
C PRO A 137 -10.37 -10.16 -1.43
N ALA A 138 -11.33 -9.32 -1.06
CA ALA A 138 -12.71 -9.74 -0.83
C ALA A 138 -13.48 -9.91 -2.16
N ALA A 139 -14.67 -10.49 -2.11
CA ALA A 139 -15.57 -10.57 -3.27
C ALA A 139 -16.00 -9.17 -3.75
N ASP A 140 -16.18 -8.23 -2.82
CA ASP A 140 -16.48 -6.82 -3.09
C ASP A 140 -15.26 -5.97 -2.72
N LEU A 141 -14.46 -5.64 -3.74
CA LEU A 141 -13.20 -4.92 -3.58
C LEU A 141 -13.40 -3.45 -3.24
N VAL A 142 -14.50 -2.84 -3.69
CA VAL A 142 -14.85 -1.45 -3.37
C VAL A 142 -15.18 -1.35 -1.88
N LYS A 143 -16.11 -2.17 -1.39
CA LYS A 143 -16.52 -2.18 0.02
C LYS A 143 -15.38 -2.56 0.96
N GLN A 144 -14.47 -3.41 0.51
CA GLN A 144 -13.24 -3.69 1.25
C GLN A 144 -12.34 -2.45 1.32
N GLY A 145 -12.13 -1.75 0.20
CA GLY A 145 -11.30 -0.55 0.12
C GLY A 145 -11.78 0.60 0.99
N GLU A 146 -13.10 0.78 1.14
CA GLU A 146 -13.69 1.78 2.04
C GLU A 146 -13.24 1.65 3.50
N GLN A 147 -12.77 0.46 3.92
CA GLN A 147 -12.26 0.21 5.27
C GLN A 147 -10.82 0.67 5.47
N TYR A 148 -10.10 0.98 4.39
CA TYR A 148 -8.65 1.21 4.38
C TYR A 148 -8.26 2.61 3.91
N GLY A 149 -9.21 3.54 3.81
CA GLY A 149 -8.93 4.92 3.43
C GLY A 149 -8.08 5.67 4.45
N VAL A 150 -7.62 6.87 4.07
CA VAL A 150 -6.75 7.75 4.88
C VAL A 150 -7.20 7.87 6.35
N MET A 151 -8.50 8.05 6.60
CA MET A 151 -9.05 8.25 7.93
C MET A 151 -9.06 6.98 8.81
N ALA A 152 -8.86 5.80 8.22
CA ALA A 152 -8.89 4.52 8.93
C ALA A 152 -7.51 4.11 9.48
N PHE A 153 -6.41 4.70 8.99
CA PHE A 153 -5.05 4.26 9.35
C PHE A 153 -4.64 4.62 10.77
N HIS A 154 -4.97 5.83 11.23
CA HIS A 154 -4.62 6.29 12.57
C HIS A 154 -5.61 7.36 13.03
N SER A 155 -5.97 7.33 14.33
CA SER A 155 -6.88 8.29 14.95
C SER A 155 -6.23 9.68 15.12
N ASP A 156 -4.98 9.70 15.60
CA ASP A 156 -4.15 10.91 15.72
C ASP A 156 -3.91 11.57 14.34
N PRO A 157 -4.29 12.85 14.16
CA PRO A 157 -4.09 13.58 12.92
C PRO A 157 -2.63 13.84 12.54
N ASP A 158 -1.72 13.97 13.50
CA ASP A 158 -0.31 14.25 13.24
C ASP A 158 0.40 12.99 12.75
N VAL A 159 0.11 11.84 13.37
CA VAL A 159 0.60 10.54 12.88
C VAL A 159 0.05 10.23 11.49
N ARG A 160 -1.25 10.49 11.27
CA ARG A 160 -1.87 10.33 9.95
C ARG A 160 -1.21 11.23 8.91
N SER A 161 -0.95 12.49 9.24
CA SER A 161 -0.20 13.41 8.39
C SER A 161 1.18 12.86 8.01
N GLY A 162 1.92 12.33 8.98
CA GLY A 162 3.23 11.68 8.75
C GLY A 162 3.17 10.45 7.85
N ILE A 163 2.15 9.60 8.00
CA ILE A 163 1.95 8.43 7.14
C ILE A 163 1.65 8.85 5.70
N GLU A 164 0.75 9.81 5.52
CA GLU A 164 0.29 10.23 4.20
C GLU A 164 1.38 10.99 3.42
N ILE A 165 2.14 11.89 4.07
CA ILE A 165 3.23 12.60 3.38
C ILE A 165 4.32 11.64 2.87
N LEU A 166 4.66 10.61 3.64
CA LEU A 166 5.57 9.56 3.22
C LEU A 166 4.99 8.76 2.06
N THR A 167 3.72 8.35 2.17
CA THR A 167 3.03 7.59 1.12
C THR A 167 3.00 8.38 -0.19
N TYR A 168 2.70 9.67 -0.17
CA TYR A 168 2.65 10.51 -1.37
C TYR A 168 4.04 10.74 -1.98
N GLY A 169 5.07 10.92 -1.14
CA GLY A 169 6.46 10.97 -1.59
C GLY A 169 6.90 9.68 -2.28
N LEU A 170 6.58 8.52 -1.71
CA LEU A 170 6.87 7.20 -2.28
C LEU A 170 6.18 6.98 -3.63
N LYS A 171 4.92 7.41 -3.78
CA LYS A 171 4.22 7.35 -5.07
C LYS A 171 4.91 8.20 -6.15
N GLY A 172 5.36 9.40 -5.80
CA GLY A 172 6.12 10.26 -6.72
C GLY A 172 7.45 9.65 -7.11
N MET A 173 8.19 9.08 -6.14
CA MET A 173 9.43 8.34 -6.39
C MET A 173 9.20 7.13 -7.31
N ALA A 174 8.12 6.37 -7.07
CA ALA A 174 7.76 5.20 -7.86
C ALA A 174 7.53 5.56 -9.34
N ALA A 175 6.89 6.70 -9.63
CA ALA A 175 6.72 7.16 -11.01
C ALA A 175 8.06 7.37 -11.74
N TYR A 176 9.07 7.96 -11.06
CA TYR A 176 10.40 8.11 -11.64
C TYR A 176 11.13 6.77 -11.77
N ALA A 177 11.01 5.89 -10.78
CA ALA A 177 11.63 4.57 -10.79
C ALA A 177 11.06 3.70 -11.92
N ASP A 178 9.76 3.74 -12.16
CA ASP A 178 9.08 3.04 -13.26
C ASP A 178 9.67 3.41 -14.62
N HIS A 179 9.78 4.72 -14.90
CA HIS A 179 10.39 5.19 -16.15
C HIS A 179 11.86 4.80 -16.31
N CYS A 180 12.64 4.82 -15.22
CA CYS A 180 14.02 4.31 -15.24
C CYS A 180 14.05 2.81 -15.59
N GLN A 181 13.15 2.01 -15.03
CA GLN A 181 13.08 0.58 -15.29
C GLN A 181 12.74 0.25 -16.74
N ILE A 182 11.83 1.00 -17.36
CA ILE A 182 11.51 0.88 -18.80
C ILE A 182 12.78 1.08 -19.66
N LEU A 183 13.70 1.93 -19.21
CA LEU A 183 14.99 2.18 -19.86
C LEU A 183 16.09 1.17 -19.45
N GLY A 184 15.75 0.12 -18.70
CA GLY A 184 16.68 -0.87 -18.18
C GLY A 184 17.59 -0.36 -17.05
N LYS A 185 17.21 0.72 -16.38
CA LYS A 185 17.94 1.29 -15.23
C LYS A 185 17.21 0.96 -13.93
N HIS A 186 17.95 0.45 -12.95
CA HIS A 186 17.43 0.15 -11.62
C HIS A 186 18.55 0.25 -10.57
N ASN A 187 18.17 0.49 -9.32
CA ASN A 187 19.05 0.50 -8.17
C ASN A 187 18.37 -0.29 -7.05
N ASP A 188 19.10 -1.20 -6.39
CA ASP A 188 18.55 -2.04 -5.32
C ASP A 188 18.19 -1.26 -4.05
N GLU A 189 18.72 -0.04 -3.89
CA GLU A 189 18.38 0.89 -2.80
C GLU A 189 17.03 1.60 -3.00
N ILE A 190 16.49 1.60 -4.22
CA ILE A 190 15.20 2.22 -4.59
C ILE A 190 14.13 1.13 -4.66
#